data_AF-A0A954BMP1-F1
#
_entry.id   AF-A0A954BMP1-F1
#
_cell.length_a   1.000
_cell.length_b   1.000
_cell.length_c   1.000
_cell.angle_alpha   90.00
_cell.angle_beta   90.00
_cell.angle_gamma   90.00
#
_symmetry.space_group_name_H-M   'P 1'
#
loop_
_entity.id
_entity.type
_entity.pdbx_description
1 polymer ?
#
loop_
_entity_poly.entity_id
_entity_poly.type
_entity_poly.pdbx_seq_one_letter_code
_entity_poly.pdbx_strand_id
1 'polypeptide(L)' 'MKQTAAPSLAFALLILGTTLGIAGTDLVLPAVPGLPDVLGGSAAMAQLVLAAFVAGGCVGLILFG' A
#
# COMPACT_ATOMS: atom_id res chain seq x y z
N MET A 1 -12.77 4.57 -32.39
CA MET A 1 -12.50 5.45 -31.23
C MET A 1 -11.02 5.81 -31.29
N LYS A 2 -10.65 7.09 -31.44
CA LYS A 2 -9.23 7.50 -31.42
C LYS A 2 -8.76 7.45 -29.97
N GLN A 3 -7.81 6.57 -29.66
CA GLN A 3 -7.11 6.62 -28.39
C GLN A 3 -6.29 7.92 -28.36
N THR A 4 -6.75 8.91 -27.60
CA THR A 4 -5.90 10.02 -27.19
C THR A 4 -4.84 9.46 -26.26
N ALA A 5 -3.64 9.23 -26.78
CA ALA A 5 -2.48 8.98 -25.95
C ALA A 5 -2.27 10.23 -25.06
N ALA A 6 -2.45 10.06 -23.75
CA ALA A 6 -2.22 11.10 -22.75
C ALA A 6 -0.98 10.73 -21.91
N PRO A 7 0.24 10.85 -22.50
CA PRO A 7 1.48 10.42 -21.84
C PRO A 7 1.73 11.15 -20.52
N SER A 8 1.32 12.41 -20.42
CA SER A 8 1.38 13.20 -19.18
C SER A 8 0.47 12.64 -18.09
N LEU A 9 -0.73 12.19 -18.44
CA LEU A 9 -1.65 11.55 -17.50
C LEU A 9 -1.10 10.21 -17.02
N ALA A 10 -0.59 9.39 -17.94
CA ALA A 10 0.05 8.11 -17.58
C ALA A 10 1.24 8.33 -16.64
N PHE A 11 2.10 9.30 -16.95
CA PHE A 11 3.23 9.65 -16.10
C PHE A 11 2.80 10.15 -14.71
N ALA A 12 1.77 11.01 -14.64
CA ALA A 12 1.23 11.48 -13.38
C ALA A 12 0.65 10.33 -12.54
N LEU A 13 -0.09 9.40 -13.15
CA LEU A 13 -0.64 8.23 -12.47
C LEU A 13 0.46 7.31 -11.94
N LEU A 14 1.54 7.11 -12.70
CA LEU A 14 2.69 6.33 -12.25
C LEU A 14 3.35 6.97 -11.03
N ILE A 15 3.64 8.28 -11.09
CA ILE A 15 4.22 9.00 -9.94
C ILE A 15 3.29 8.89 -8.73
N LEU A 16 2.01 9.20 -8.89
CA LEU A 16 1.06 9.19 -7.78
C LEU A 16 0.91 7.79 -7.17
N GLY A 17 0.81 6.75 -8.00
CA GLY A 17 0.73 5.37 -7.55
C GLY A 17 1.99 4.93 -6.80
N THR A 18 3.17 5.24 -7.34
CA THR A 18 4.45 4.93 -6.68
C THR A 18 4.62 5.68 -5.37
N THR A 19 4.36 6.99 -5.34
CA THR A 19 4.42 7.80 -4.12
C THR A 19 3.45 7.29 -3.07
N LEU A 20 2.22 6.93 -3.44
CA LEU A 20 1.24 6.38 -2.51
C LEU A 20 1.68 5.01 -1.96
N GLY A 21 2.27 4.15 -2.80
CA GLY A 21 2.81 2.86 -2.35
C GLY A 21 3.95 2.99 -1.34
N ILE A 22 4.87 3.92 -1.58
CA ILE A 22 5.98 4.23 -0.64
C ILE A 22 5.41 4.82 0.66
N ALA A 23 4.56 5.84 0.56
CA ALA A 23 3.95 6.49 1.73
C ALA A 23 3.14 5.50 2.59
N GLY A 24 2.44 4.54 1.97
CA GLY A 24 1.71 3.49 2.68
C GLY A 24 2.62 2.65 3.59
N THR A 25 3.85 2.37 3.16
CA THR A 25 4.82 1.60 3.95
C THR A 25 5.26 2.37 5.18
N ASP A 26 5.57 3.67 5.00
CA ASP A 26 5.99 4.57 6.08
C ASP A 26 4.86 4.91 7.06
N LEU A 27 3.60 4.86 6.63
CA LEU A 27 2.44 5.07 7.51
C LEU A 27 2.09 3.80 8.29
N VAL A 28 2.16 2.63 7.66
CA VAL A 28 1.73 1.36 8.27
C VAL A 28 2.78 0.84 9.26
N LEU A 29 4.07 0.86 8.91
CA LEU A 29 5.14 0.30 9.77
C LEU A 29 5.17 0.90 11.19
N PRO A 30 5.10 2.22 11.39
CA PRO A 30 5.15 2.83 12.73
C PRO A 30 3.80 2.76 13.45
N ALA A 31 2.68 2.76 12.73
CA ALA A 31 1.35 2.80 13.32
C ALA A 31 0.94 1.44 13.92
N VAL A 32 1.37 0.33 13.32
CA VAL A 32 0.92 -1.02 13.70
C VAL A 32 1.26 -1.42 15.14
N PRO A 33 2.47 -1.16 15.68
CA PRO A 33 2.78 -1.48 17.08
C PRO A 33 1.87 -0.80 18.12
N GLY A 34 1.31 0.38 17.81
CA GLY A 34 0.39 1.11 18.68
C GLY A 34 -1.10 0.75 18.50
N LEU A 35 -1.44 -0.08 17.50
CA LEU A 35 -2.83 -0.50 17.27
C LEU A 35 -3.48 -1.23 18.46
N PRO A 36 -2.78 -2.11 19.21
CA PRO A 36 -3.37 -2.77 20.36
C PRO A 36 -3.82 -1.79 21.45
N ASP A 37 -3.14 -0.65 21.60
CA ASP A 37 -3.48 0.36 22.60
C ASP A 37 -4.77 1.12 22.25
N VAL A 38 -5.10 1.22 20.95
CA VAL A 38 -6.27 1.96 20.45
C VAL A 38 -7.48 1.05 20.21
N LEU A 39 -7.26 -0.16 19.70
CA LEU A 39 -8.31 -1.09 19.27
C LEU A 39 -8.45 -2.32 20.19
N GLY A 40 -7.55 -2.48 21.18
CA GLY A 40 -7.43 -3.69 21.99
C GLY A 40 -6.72 -4.83 21.25
N GLY A 41 -6.48 -5.94 21.94
CA GLY A 41 -5.83 -7.14 21.39
C GLY A 41 -4.36 -7.28 21.82
N SER A 42 -3.60 -8.12 21.11
CA SER A 42 -2.18 -8.38 21.39
C SER A 42 -1.27 -7.83 20.30
N ALA A 43 -0.01 -7.57 20.65
CA ALA A 43 1.02 -7.18 19.69
C ALA A 43 1.18 -8.20 18.53
N ALA A 44 0.94 -9.49 18.80
CA ALA A 44 0.96 -10.54 17.79
C ALA A 44 -0.19 -10.39 16.77
N MET A 45 -1.39 -10.00 17.21
CA MET A 45 -2.51 -9.74 16.29
C MET A 45 -2.23 -8.52 15.40
N ALA A 46 -1.57 -7.49 15.93
CA ALA A 46 -1.18 -6.33 15.13
C ALA A 46 -0.25 -6.71 13.95
N GLN A 47 0.61 -7.72 14.11
CA GLN A 47 1.46 -8.23 13.02
C GLN A 47 0.66 -8.81 11.85
N LEU A 48 -0.58 -9.26 12.05
CA LEU A 48 -1.45 -9.72 10.96
C LEU A 48 -1.81 -8.57 10.01
N VAL A 49 -1.87 -7.33 10.49
CA VAL A 49 -2.11 -6.15 9.66
C VAL A 49 -0.91 -5.88 8.74
N LEU A 50 0.30 -5.97 9.27
CA LEU A 50 1.53 -5.89 8.46
C LEU A 50 1.59 -7.02 7.45
N ALA A 51 1.29 -8.24 7.86
CA ALA A 51 1.28 -9.40 6.99
C ALA A 51 0.27 -9.22 5.84
N ALA A 52 -0.95 -8.74 6.13
CA ALA A 52 -1.96 -8.47 5.11
C ALA A 52 -1.55 -7.34 4.15
N PHE A 53 -0.95 -6.26 4.67
CA PHE A 53 -0.44 -5.15 3.86
C PHE A 53 0.63 -5.62 2.86
N VAL A 54 1.64 -6.36 3.35
CA VAL A 54 2.72 -6.90 2.51
C VAL A 54 2.17 -7.93 1.52
N ALA A 55 1.31 -8.84 1.97
CA ALA A 55 0.70 -9.85 1.10
C ALA A 55 -0.12 -9.22 -0.03
N GLY A 56 -0.91 -8.19 0.26
CA GLY A 56 -1.65 -7.44 -0.75
C GLY A 56 -0.73 -6.81 -1.81
N GLY A 57 0.40 -6.23 -1.38
CA GLY A 57 1.43 -5.72 -2.29
C GLY A 57 2.03 -6.80 -3.19
N CYS A 58 2.41 -7.95 -2.60
CA CYS A 58 2.93 -9.09 -3.36
C CYS A 58 1.92 -9.61 -4.39
N VAL A 59 0.64 -9.74 -4.02
CA VAL A 59 -0.42 -10.16 -4.94
C VAL A 59 -0.56 -9.16 -6.09
N GLY A 60 -0.53 -7.86 -5.79
CA GLY A 60 -0.56 -6.81 -6.82
C GLY A 60 0.60 -6.93 -7.82
N LEU A 61 1.82 -7.19 -7.32
CA LEU A 61 2.99 -7.41 -8.18
C LEU A 61 2.86 -8.67 -9.03
N ILE A 62 2.32 -9.76 -8.50
CA ILE A 62 2.11 -11.00 -9.29
C ILE A 62 1.08 -10.79 -10.40
N LEU A 63 0.03 -10.01 -10.15
CA LEU A 63 -1.07 -9.82 -11.10
C LEU A 63 -0.77 -8.78 -12.17
N PHE A 64 0.02 -7.76 -11.86
CA PHE A 64 0.22 -6.58 -12.72
C PHE A 64 1.69 -6.25 -13.03
N GLY A 65 2.65 -6.92 -12.39
CA GLY A 65 4.09 -6.70 -12.53
C GLY A 65 4.77 -7.63 -13.52
#